data_AF-A0A1S2VZ30-F1
#
_entry.id   AF-A0A1S2VZ30-F1
#
_cell.length_a   1.000
_cell.length_b   1.000
_cell.length_c   1.000
_cell.angle_alpha   90.00
_cell.angle_beta   90.00
_cell.angle_gamma   90.00
#
_symmetry.space_group_name_H-M   'P 1'
#
loop_
_entity.id
_entity.type
_entity.pdbx_description
1 polymer ?
#
loop_
_entity_poly.entity_id
_entity_poly.type
_entity_poly.pdbx_seq_one_letter_code
_entity_poly.pdbx_strand_id
1 'polypeptide(L)' 'MPTDKTIFVGDKFNPMDGSKANDDEDSSLTSKIKVIPDKVDTSKTGTITLTYSITDFGGVTTTVTRRMTVKDSR' A
#
# COMPACT_ATOMS: atom_id res chain seq x y z
N MET A 1 8.61 5.13 3.65
CA MET A 1 7.92 3.89 4.07
C MET A 1 6.44 4.22 4.29
N PRO A 2 5.48 3.44 3.77
CA PRO A 2 4.07 3.67 4.06
C PRO A 2 3.83 3.48 5.56
N THR A 3 3.15 4.43 6.19
CA THR A 3 2.81 4.35 7.62
C THR A 3 1.51 3.61 7.83
N ASP A 4 1.37 2.98 8.99
CA ASP A 4 0.13 2.33 9.40
C ASP A 4 -1.06 3.30 9.30
N LYS A 5 -2.23 2.79 8.90
CA LYS A 5 -3.44 3.59 8.72
C LYS A 5 -4.61 2.97 9.46
N THR A 6 -5.40 3.80 10.12
CA THR A 6 -6.72 3.41 10.61
C THR A 6 -7.79 4.06 9.74
N ILE A 7 -8.78 3.28 9.35
CA ILE A 7 -9.99 3.73 8.64
C ILE A 7 -11.22 3.14 9.31
N PHE A 8 -12.40 3.61 8.94
CA PHE A 8 -13.67 3.09 9.43
C PHE A 8 -14.38 2.18 8.43
N VAL A 9 -15.33 1.39 8.91
CA VAL A 9 -16.14 0.51 8.06
C VAL A 9 -16.84 1.34 6.97
N GLY A 10 -16.71 0.88 5.72
CA GLY A 10 -17.30 1.55 4.56
C GLY A 10 -16.49 2.71 3.98
N ASP A 11 -15.37 3.09 4.62
CA ASP A 11 -14.48 4.09 4.06
C ASP A 11 -13.91 3.63 2.71
N LYS A 12 -13.82 4.56 1.77
CA LYS A 12 -13.08 4.35 0.53
C LYS A 12 -11.59 4.32 0.85
N PHE A 13 -10.94 3.22 0.49
CA PHE A 13 -9.50 3.07 0.61
C PHE A 13 -8.88 2.77 -0.75
N ASN A 14 -7.97 3.64 -1.19
CA ASN A 14 -7.10 3.37 -2.33
C ASN A 14 -5.69 3.01 -1.82
N PRO A 15 -5.22 1.77 -2.02
CA PRO A 15 -3.91 1.34 -1.57
C PRO A 15 -2.75 2.14 -2.17
N MET A 16 -2.94 2.73 -3.36
CA MET A 16 -1.93 3.54 -4.05
C MET A 16 -1.97 5.02 -3.67
N ASP A 17 -2.93 5.44 -2.85
CA ASP A 17 -3.06 6.84 -2.49
C ASP A 17 -1.89 7.27 -1.58
N GLY A 18 -1.10 8.22 -2.07
CA GLY A 18 0.13 8.69 -1.43
C GLY A 18 1.34 7.76 -1.55
N SER A 19 1.27 6.64 -2.30
CA SER A 19 2.47 5.85 -2.59
C SER A 19 3.29 6.53 -3.70
N LYS A 20 4.52 6.92 -3.37
CA LYS A 20 5.50 7.42 -4.33
C LYS A 20 6.77 6.61 -4.18
N ALA A 21 7.31 6.17 -5.31
CA ALA A 21 8.62 5.56 -5.40
C ALA A 21 9.50 6.46 -6.25
N ASN A 22 10.56 6.98 -5.62
CA ASN A 22 11.62 7.71 -6.28
C ASN A 22 12.84 6.81 -6.23
N ASP A 23 13.42 6.56 -7.38
CA ASP A 23 14.77 6.01 -7.49
C ASP A 23 15.67 7.14 -7.98
N ASP A 24 16.89 7.21 -7.45
CA ASP A 24 17.88 8.23 -7.83
C ASP A 24 18.39 7.98 -9.27
N GLU A 25 18.24 6.76 -9.78
CA GLU A 25 18.74 6.35 -11.11
C GLU A 25 17.66 6.31 -12.21
N ASP A 26 16.38 6.15 -11.87
CA ASP A 26 15.30 5.99 -12.85
C ASP A 26 14.06 6.78 -12.42
N SER A 27 13.85 7.91 -13.10
CA SER A 27 12.80 8.89 -12.85
C SER A 27 11.43 8.25 -12.56
N SER A 28 11.03 8.28 -11.28
CA SER A 28 9.77 7.77 -10.71
C SER A 28 9.40 6.31 -11.08
N LEU A 29 9.90 5.34 -10.30
CA LEU A 29 9.43 3.94 -10.33
C LEU A 29 8.00 3.75 -9.79
N THR A 30 7.24 4.83 -9.61
CA THR A 30 5.89 4.82 -9.01
C THR A 30 4.92 3.95 -9.83
N SER A 31 5.08 3.90 -11.14
CA SER A 31 4.31 3.04 -12.04
C SER A 31 4.68 1.54 -11.97
N LYS A 32 5.83 1.19 -11.38
CA LYS A 32 6.27 -0.20 -11.17
C LYS A 32 5.87 -0.76 -9.80
N ILE A 33 5.25 0.04 -8.93
CA ILE A 33 4.76 -0.41 -7.62
C ILE A 33 3.68 -1.47 -7.83
N LYS A 34 3.91 -2.66 -7.29
CA LYS A 34 2.90 -3.70 -7.09
C LYS A 34 2.40 -3.64 -5.66
N VAL A 35 1.10 -3.77 -5.45
CA VAL A 35 0.48 -3.81 -4.12
C VAL A 35 -0.38 -5.06 -3.96
N ILE A 36 -0.22 -5.76 -2.83
CA ILE A 36 -0.94 -6.99 -2.52
C ILE A 36 -1.50 -6.92 -1.08
N PRO A 37 -2.81 -7.13 -0.88
CA PRO A 37 -3.84 -7.21 -1.91
C PRO A 37 -4.04 -5.86 -2.64
N ASP A 38 -4.44 -5.92 -3.91
CA ASP A 38 -4.76 -4.74 -4.73
C ASP A 38 -6.12 -4.13 -4.40
N LYS A 39 -6.98 -4.93 -3.75
CA LYS A 39 -8.28 -4.53 -3.22
C LYS A 39 -8.36 -4.82 -1.74
N VAL A 40 -8.94 -3.88 -1.01
CA VAL A 40 -9.08 -3.95 0.44
C VAL A 40 -10.55 -3.92 0.76
N ASP A 41 -11.05 -4.99 1.38
CA ASP A 41 -12.41 -5.04 1.90
C ASP A 41 -12.49 -4.22 3.19
N THR A 42 -13.17 -3.08 3.12
CA THR A 42 -13.41 -2.17 4.26
C THR A 42 -14.80 -2.38 4.86
N SER A 43 -15.57 -3.37 4.40
CA SER A 43 -16.93 -3.65 4.90
C SER A 43 -16.95 -4.33 6.27
N LYS A 44 -15.80 -4.84 6.73
CA LYS A 44 -15.65 -5.54 8.00
C LYS A 44 -14.49 -4.99 8.80
N THR A 45 -14.66 -4.94 10.11
CA THR A 45 -13.58 -4.61 11.03
C THR A 45 -12.49 -5.66 10.97
N GLY A 46 -11.24 -5.23 11.17
CA GLY A 46 -10.11 -6.13 11.08
C GLY A 46 -8.81 -5.41 10.81
N THR A 47 -7.73 -6.19 10.68
CA THR A 47 -6.42 -5.69 10.29
C THR A 47 -6.01 -6.35 8.99
N ILE A 48 -5.59 -5.54 8.03
CA ILE A 48 -5.20 -5.93 6.69
C ILE A 48 -3.75 -5.49 6.49
N THR A 49 -2.89 -6.41 6.09
CA THR A 49 -1.49 -6.11 5.76
C THR A 49 -1.39 -5.93 4.25
N LEU A 50 -0.91 -4.76 3.83
CA LEU A 50 -0.60 -4.45 2.44
C LEU A 50 0.89 -4.59 2.22
N THR A 51 1.27 -5.26 1.16
CA THR A 51 2.66 -5.45 0.73
C THR A 51 2.88 -4.71 -0.57
N TYR A 52 3.78 -3.73 -0.55
CA TYR A 52 4.22 -2.96 -1.71
C TYR A 52 5.56 -3.49 -2.16
N SER A 53 5.71 -3.78 -3.46
CA SER A 53 6.99 -4.19 -4.02
C SER A 53 7.30 -3.47 -5.32
N ILE A 54 8.59 -3.19 -5.54
CA ILE A 54 9.11 -2.56 -6.75
C ILE A 54 10.30 -3.39 -7.18
N THR A 55 10.36 -3.72 -8.47
CA THR A 55 11.52 -4.35 -9.08
C THR A 55 12.20 -3.33 -9.99
N ASP A 56 13.48 -3.06 -9.76
CA ASP A 56 14.28 -2.17 -10.61
C ASP A 56 14.67 -2.85 -11.93
N PHE A 57 15.41 -2.14 -12.78
CA PHE A 57 15.88 -2.68 -14.06
C PHE A 57 16.90 -3.82 -13.89
N GLY A 58 17.66 -3.82 -12.78
CA GLY A 58 18.61 -4.88 -12.41
C GLY A 58 17.95 -6.15 -11.87
N GLY A 59 16.62 -6.15 -11.70
CA GLY A 59 15.86 -7.26 -11.13
C GLY A 59 15.85 -7.29 -9.59
N VAL A 60 16.41 -6.28 -8.93
CA VAL A 60 16.39 -6.17 -7.47
C VAL A 60 14.99 -5.73 -7.04
N THR A 61 14.40 -6.50 -6.13
CA THR A 61 13.05 -6.22 -5.62
C THR A 61 13.10 -5.68 -4.21
N THR A 62 12.61 -4.46 -4.01
CA THR A 62 12.41 -3.87 -2.69
C THR A 62 10.97 -4.05 -2.26
N THR A 63 10.75 -4.51 -1.03
CA THR A 63 9.40 -4.74 -0.47
C THR A 63 9.21 -3.94 0.81
N VAL A 64 8.02 -3.35 0.97
CA VAL A 64 7.61 -2.64 2.17
C VAL A 64 6.19 -3.03 2.54
N THR A 65 5.94 -3.26 3.83
CA THR A 65 4.60 -3.58 4.32
C THR A 65 3.96 -2.38 5.02
N ARG A 66 2.63 -2.32 4.97
CA ARG A 66 1.79 -1.34 5.65
C ARG A 66 0.67 -2.06 6.35
N ARG A 67 0.43 -1.75 7.62
CA ARG A 67 -0.72 -2.29 8.35
C ARG A 67 -1.89 -1.32 8.26
N MET A 68 -3.04 -1.82 7.85
CA MET A 68 -4.29 -1.08 7.84
C MET A 68 -5.25 -1.68 8.85
N THR A 69 -5.87 -0.86 9.69
CA THR A 69 -6.89 -1.30 10.65
C THR A 69 -8.23 -0.69 10.28
N VAL A 70 -9.22 -1.52 10.01
CA VAL A 70 -10.62 -1.14 9.84
C VAL A 70 -11.30 -1.22 11.20
N LYS A 71 -11.75 -0.07 11.71
CA LYS A 71 -12.49 0.03 12.97
C LYS A 71 -13.96 0.34 12.70
N ASP A 72 -14.80 0.04 13.68
CA ASP A 72 -16.19 0.45 13.66
C ASP A 72 -16.29 1.98 13.79
N SER A 73 -17.13 2.61 12.98
CA SER A 73 -17.55 3.99 13.16
C SER A 73 -18.63 4.00 14.25
N ARG A 74 -18.20 4.13 15.51
CA ARG A 74 -19.15 4.29 16.63
C ARG A 74 -20.15 5.42 16.38
#